data_AF-A0A183GWR2-F1
#
_entry.id   AF-A0A183GWR2-F1
#
_cell.length_a   1.000
_cell.length_b   1.000
_cell.length_c   1.000
_cell.angle_alpha   90.00
_cell.angle_beta   90.00
_cell.angle_gamma   90.00
#
_symmetry.space_group_name_H-M   'P 1'
#
loop_
_entity.id
_entity.type
_entity.pdbx_description
1 polymer ?
#
loop_
_entity_poly.entity_id
_entity_poly.type
_entity_poly.pdbx_seq_one_letter_code
_entity_poly.pdbx_strand_id
1 'polypeptide(L)' 'MNYGSTAGTKNGRRTITAKDNQYTQTLGSPFISFTDFYIVNLLYSCTGCSAG' A
#
# COMPACT_ATOMS: atom_id res chain seq x y z
N MET A 1 0.48 1.29 -2.34
CA MET A 1 0.16 0.45 -3.52
C MET A 1 0.85 -0.90 -3.38
N ASN A 2 0.15 -1.92 -2.93
CA ASN A 2 0.73 -3.25 -2.67
C ASN A 2 -0.13 -4.34 -3.34
N TYR A 3 0.47 -5.51 -3.56
CA TYR A 3 -0.28 -6.70 -3.99
C TYR A 3 -1.03 -7.35 -2.83
N GLY A 4 -2.15 -8.02 -3.15
CA GLY A 4 -2.87 -8.86 -2.19
C GLY A 4 -2.12 -10.15 -1.86
N SER A 5 -2.47 -10.79 -0.74
CA SER A 5 -1.78 -11.99 -0.24
C SER A 5 -1.79 -13.18 -1.22
N THR A 6 -2.75 -13.23 -2.14
CA THR A 6 -2.92 -14.27 -3.16
C THR A 6 -2.53 -13.81 -4.57
N ALA A 7 -1.90 -12.65 -4.73
CA ALA A 7 -1.55 -12.13 -6.05
C ALA A 7 -0.67 -13.12 -6.84
N GLY A 8 -1.02 -13.34 -8.11
CA GLY A 8 -0.30 -14.27 -8.98
C GLY A 8 -0.55 -15.75 -8.69
N THR A 9 -1.45 -16.11 -7.77
CA THR A 9 -1.80 -17.50 -7.50
C THR A 9 -2.86 -18.03 -8.49
N LYS A 10 -2.77 -19.32 -8.85
CA LYS A 10 -3.82 -20.03 -9.62
C LYS A 10 -4.71 -20.92 -8.75
N ASN A 11 -4.30 -21.19 -7.51
CA ASN A 11 -4.93 -22.18 -6.63
C ASN A 11 -5.43 -21.56 -5.30
N GLY A 12 -5.54 -20.24 -5.25
CA GLY A 12 -5.98 -19.50 -4.06
C GLY A 12 -4.97 -19.49 -2.90
N ARG A 13 -3.82 -20.17 -3.01
CA ARG A 13 -2.82 -20.17 -1.94
C ARG A 13 -2.10 -18.83 -1.89
N ARG A 14 -1.79 -18.40 -0.66
CA ARG A 14 -1.03 -17.18 -0.43
C ARG A 14 0.37 -17.29 -1.04
N THR A 15 0.76 -16.27 -1.79
CA THR A 15 2.09 -16.08 -2.38
C THR A 15 2.89 -15.02 -1.62
N ILE A 16 2.20 -14.13 -0.91
CA ILE A 16 2.79 -13.05 -0.11
C ILE A 16 2.29 -13.20 1.34
N THR A 17 3.24 -13.24 2.28
CA THR A 17 2.96 -13.32 3.71
C THR A 17 3.63 -12.15 4.42
N ALA A 18 2.85 -11.33 5.12
CA ALA A 18 3.39 -10.28 5.96
C ALA A 18 4.16 -10.87 7.15
N LYS A 19 5.28 -10.25 7.53
CA LYS A 19 6.03 -10.68 8.72
C LYS A 19 5.22 -10.49 10.00
N ASP A 20 4.46 -9.40 10.07
CA ASP A 20 3.42 -9.22 11.07
C ASP A 20 2.08 -9.68 10.49
N ASN A 21 1.52 -10.73 11.10
CA ASN A 21 0.31 -11.39 10.64
C ASN A 21 -0.90 -10.44 10.57
N GLN A 22 -0.95 -9.39 11.39
CA GLN A 22 -2.07 -8.44 11.41
C GLN A 22 -2.25 -7.73 10.06
N TYR A 23 -1.16 -7.50 9.33
CA TYR A 23 -1.21 -6.82 8.03
C TYR A 23 -1.59 -7.73 6.85
N THR A 24 -1.77 -9.05 7.09
CA THR A 24 -2.17 -9.99 6.04
C THR A 24 -3.53 -9.64 5.45
N GLN A 25 -4.46 -9.15 6.27
CA GLN A 25 -5.81 -8.81 5.84
C GLN A 25 -5.86 -7.52 5.02
N THR A 26 -4.96 -6.57 5.30
CA THR A 26 -4.91 -5.25 4.65
C THR A 26 -3.99 -5.21 3.42
N LEU A 27 -3.21 -6.28 3.17
CA LEU A 27 -2.38 -6.45 1.98
C LEU A 27 -3.23 -6.39 0.70
N GLY A 28 -2.86 -5.52 -0.24
CA GLY A 28 -3.61 -5.34 -1.48
C GLY A 28 -4.92 -4.57 -1.34
N SER A 29 -5.08 -3.78 -0.26
CA SER A 29 -6.24 -2.91 -0.08
C SER A 29 -6.53 -2.06 -1.34
N PRO A 30 -7.81 -1.93 -1.75
CA PRO A 30 -8.20 -1.06 -2.86
C PRO A 30 -8.23 0.43 -2.48
N PHE A 31 -8.08 0.75 -1.19
CA PHE A 31 -8.08 2.13 -0.70
C PHE A 31 -6.67 2.72 -0.71
N ILE A 32 -6.57 4.01 -1.04
CA ILE A 32 -5.32 4.77 -0.90
C ILE A 32 -4.92 4.83 0.58
N SER A 33 -3.69 4.43 0.88
CA SER A 33 -3.16 4.55 2.25
C SER A 33 -2.68 5.97 2.51
N PHE A 34 -2.62 6.36 3.79
CA PHE A 34 -2.03 7.64 4.19
C PHE A 34 -0.61 7.82 3.64
N THR A 35 0.19 6.75 3.69
CA THR A 35 1.57 6.75 3.19
C THR A 35 1.62 6.95 1.68
N ASP A 36 0.75 6.29 0.91
CA ASP A 36 0.67 6.49 -0.55
C ASP A 36 0.32 7.95 -0.88
N PHE A 37 -0.68 8.50 -0.20
CA PHE A 37 -1.08 9.90 -0.37
C PHE A 37 0.09 10.85 -0.04
N TYR A 38 0.78 10.63 1.07
CA TYR A 38 1.93 11.45 1.47
C TYR A 38 3.09 11.38 0.46
N ILE A 39 3.43 10.18 -0.01
CA ILE A 39 4.50 9.98 -1.02
C ILE A 39 4.15 10.68 -2.33
N VAL A 40 2.89 10.63 -2.78
CA VAL A 40 2.45 11.35 -3.98
C VAL A 40 2.53 12.86 -3.77
N ASN A 41 2.11 13.38 -2.62
CA ASN A 41 2.24 14.81 -2.33
C ASN A 41 3.71 15.26 -2.28
N LEU A 42 4.62 14.44 -1.75
CA LEU A 42 6.06 14.73 -1.81
C LEU A 42 6.57 14.78 -3.25
N LEU A 43 6.17 13.83 -4.10
CA LEU A 43 6.59 13.75 -5.49
C LEU A 43 6.17 14.99 -6.31
N TYR A 44 4.97 15.51 -6.05
CA TYR A 44 4.41 16.67 -6.76
C TYR A 44 4.56 17.99 -6.00
N SER A 45 5.35 18.02 -4.92
CA SER A 45 5.55 19.21 -4.06
C SER A 45 4.24 19.80 -3.51
N CYS A 46 3.24 18.96 -3.24
CA CYS A 46 1.93 19.33 -2.70
C CYS A 46 1.84 19.19 -1.17
N THR A 47 2.96 19.11 -0.45
CA THR A 47 2.98 18.93 1.02
C THR A 47 2.57 20.16 1.83
N GLY A 48 2.13 21.24 1.18
CA GLY A 48 1.75 22.48 1.85
C GLY A 48 2.95 23.27 2.41
N CYS A 49 4.19 22.80 2.22
CA CYS A 49 5.40 23.57 2.49
C CYS A 49 5.67 24.59 1.36
N SER A 50 4.66 25.36 0.97
CA SER A 50 4.87 26.64 0.32
C SER A 50 4.92 27.66 1.45
N ALA A 51 6.11 27.86 2.02
CA ALA A 51 6.38 29.13 2.70
C ALA A 51 6.24 30.22 1.63
N GLY A 52 5.40 31.22 1.91
CA GLY A 52 5.22 32.38 1.03
C GLY A 52 6.51 33.13 0.76
#